data_AF-A0A3D4RKD1-F1
#
_entry.id   AF-A0A3D4RKD1-F1
#
_cell.length_a   1.000
_cell.length_b   1.000
_cell.length_c   1.000
_cell.angle_alpha   90.00
_cell.angle_beta   90.00
_cell.angle_gamma   90.00
#
_symmetry.space_group_name_H-M   'P 1'
#
loop_
_entity.id
_entity.type
_entity.pdbx_description
1 polymer ?
#
loop_
_entity_poly.entity_id
_entity_poly.type
_entity_poly.pdbx_seq_one_letter_code
_entity_poly.pdbx_strand_id
1 'polypeptide(L)'
;MEEKKRYSDAELEEFRAIIVEKLAKAQEEYEHLRQMVAGEGNDDNDTSPLFKVLEEGASVLNKEEMGRLAQRQMKYIQNLKAALVRIENKTYGICRETGKLIPKERLRVVPHATLSIEAKEKKK
;
A
#
# COMPACT_ATOMS: atom_id res chain seq x y z
N MET A 1 -7.28 -19.53 -31.55
CA MET A 1 -6.53 -19.63 -30.28
C MET A 1 -7.31 -18.83 -29.25
N GLU A 2 -7.91 -19.47 -28.25
CA GLU A 2 -8.57 -18.75 -27.16
C GLU A 2 -7.51 -18.03 -26.34
N GLU A 3 -7.37 -16.73 -26.57
CA GLU A 3 -6.59 -15.87 -25.69
C GLU A 3 -7.20 -15.94 -24.30
N LYS A 4 -6.52 -16.63 -23.37
CA LYS A 4 -6.94 -16.70 -21.96
C LYS A 4 -6.95 -15.29 -21.40
N LYS A 5 -8.15 -14.70 -21.29
CA LYS A 5 -8.38 -13.35 -20.76
C LYS A 5 -8.46 -13.29 -19.23
N ARG A 6 -8.39 -14.44 -18.54
CA ARG A 6 -8.48 -14.52 -17.07
C ARG A 6 -7.53 -15.57 -16.48
N TYR A 7 -7.13 -15.35 -15.24
CA TYR A 7 -6.45 -16.33 -14.40
C TYR A 7 -7.41 -17.43 -13.94
N SER A 8 -6.87 -18.61 -13.64
CA SER A 8 -7.65 -19.71 -13.07
C SER A 8 -8.04 -19.41 -11.62
N ASP A 9 -9.16 -19.96 -11.16
CA ASP A 9 -9.65 -19.78 -9.79
C ASP A 9 -8.61 -20.25 -8.74
N ALA A 10 -7.80 -21.27 -9.05
CA ALA A 10 -6.70 -21.71 -8.18
C ALA A 10 -5.58 -20.65 -8.04
N GLU A 11 -5.18 -20.01 -9.15
CA GLU A 11 -4.15 -18.95 -9.12
C GLU A 11 -4.67 -17.72 -8.37
N LEU A 12 -5.95 -17.39 -8.57
CA LEU A 12 -6.64 -16.31 -7.87
C LEU A 12 -6.64 -16.51 -6.35
N GLU A 13 -6.80 -17.75 -5.88
CA GLU A 13 -6.77 -18.07 -4.45
C GLU A 13 -5.37 -17.94 -3.85
N GLU A 14 -4.31 -18.35 -4.58
CA GLU A 14 -2.93 -18.06 -4.19
C GLU A 14 -2.69 -16.55 -4.01
N PHE A 15 -3.13 -15.74 -4.99
CA PHE A 15 -2.99 -14.28 -4.90
C PHE A 15 -3.80 -13.69 -3.74
N ARG A 16 -4.99 -14.23 -3.48
CA ARG A 16 -5.83 -13.82 -2.34
C ARG A 16 -5.09 -14.02 -1.02
N ALA A 17 -4.50 -15.20 -0.81
CA ALA A 17 -3.75 -15.49 0.41
C ALA A 17 -2.58 -14.52 0.60
N ILE A 18 -1.80 -14.28 -0.46
CA ILE A 18 -0.68 -13.32 -0.44
C ILE A 18 -1.15 -11.90 -0.12
N ILE A 19 -2.28 -11.46 -0.70
CA ILE A 19 -2.83 -10.12 -0.46
C ILE A 19 -3.32 -9.96 0.96
N VAL A 20 -4.00 -10.98 1.52
CA VAL A 20 -4.48 -10.95 2.91
C VAL A 20 -3.30 -10.87 3.87
N GLU A 21 -2.25 -11.66 3.67
CA GLU A 21 -1.04 -11.59 4.50
C GLU A 21 -0.39 -10.20 4.44
N LYS A 22 -0.22 -9.65 3.22
CA LYS A 22 0.33 -8.30 3.03
C LYS A 22 -0.57 -7.21 3.61
N LEU A 23 -1.89 -7.40 3.59
CA LEU A 23 -2.85 -6.45 4.15
C LEU A 23 -2.73 -6.40 5.67
N ALA A 24 -2.61 -7.54 6.33
CA ALA A 24 -2.39 -7.60 7.78
C ALA A 24 -1.11 -6.86 8.19
N LYS A 25 0.03 -7.20 7.55
CA LYS A 25 1.30 -6.50 7.77
C LYS A 25 1.20 -4.99 7.49
N ALA A 26 0.50 -4.62 6.42
CA ALA A 26 0.33 -3.22 6.06
C ALA A 26 -0.52 -2.42 7.06
N GLN A 27 -1.53 -3.06 7.67
CA GLN A 27 -2.35 -2.46 8.72
C GLN A 27 -1.56 -2.26 10.00
N GLU A 28 -0.76 -3.23 10.41
CA GLU A 28 0.13 -3.11 11.57
C GLU A 28 1.11 -1.94 11.41
N GLU A 29 1.77 -1.86 10.24
CA GLU A 29 2.67 -0.74 9.91
C GLU A 29 1.93 0.61 9.92
N TYR A 30 0.71 0.66 9.37
CA TYR A 30 -0.09 1.89 9.41
C TYR A 30 -0.43 2.31 10.84
N GLU A 31 -0.79 1.36 11.71
CA GLU A 31 -1.12 1.63 13.09
C GLU A 31 0.10 2.10 13.87
N HIS A 32 1.26 1.52 13.62
CA HIS A 32 2.54 1.94 14.17
C HIS A 32 2.92 3.37 13.72
N LEU A 33 2.84 3.67 12.42
CA LEU A 33 3.03 5.02 11.89
C LEU A 33 2.04 6.01 12.50
N ARG A 34 0.77 5.60 12.66
CA ARG A 34 -0.27 6.42 13.27
C ARG A 34 0.02 6.69 14.74
N GLN A 35 0.49 5.71 15.48
CA GLN A 35 0.91 5.85 16.88
C GLN A 35 2.12 6.78 17.01
N MET A 36 3.09 6.72 16.09
CA MET A 36 4.22 7.66 16.06
C MET A 36 3.79 9.09 15.75
N VAL A 37 2.81 9.28 14.86
CA VAL A 37 2.26 10.61 14.55
C VAL A 37 1.39 11.14 15.69
N ALA A 38 0.60 10.28 16.33
CA ALA A 38 -0.32 10.64 17.41
C ALA A 38 0.37 10.73 18.79
N GLY A 39 1.50 10.05 18.96
CA GLY A 39 2.23 9.87 20.21
C GLY A 39 3.46 10.77 20.29
N GLU A 40 3.23 12.06 20.48
CA GLU A 40 4.13 12.91 21.25
C GLU A 40 3.45 13.10 22.61
N GLY A 41 3.73 12.21 23.56
CA GLY A 41 2.98 12.25 24.82
C GLY A 41 3.46 11.41 25.98
N ASN A 42 4.53 10.61 25.90
CA ASN A 42 5.08 9.93 27.08
C ASN A 42 6.60 9.73 26.96
N ASP A 43 7.34 10.15 28.00
CA ASP A 43 8.80 10.16 28.24
C ASP A 43 9.63 11.05 27.28
N ASP A 44 10.25 12.17 27.67
CA ASP A 44 11.25 12.30 28.74
C ASP A 44 11.23 13.72 29.36
N ASN A 45 11.23 13.78 30.69
CA ASN A 45 11.04 14.98 31.51
C ASN A 45 12.40 15.57 31.97
N ASP A 46 13.37 15.79 31.08
CA ASP A 46 14.63 16.47 31.48
C ASP A 46 15.43 17.10 30.31
N THR A 47 14.84 18.01 29.54
CA THR A 47 15.65 18.87 28.64
C THR A 47 15.22 20.34 28.71
N SER A 48 16.25 21.19 28.80
CA SER A 48 16.18 22.63 29.07
C SER A 48 15.32 23.39 28.03
N PRO A 49 14.66 24.51 28.40
CA PRO A 49 13.73 25.25 27.53
C PRO A 49 14.33 25.76 26.21
N LEU A 50 15.66 25.89 26.11
CA LEU A 50 16.34 26.26 24.87
C LEU A 50 16.44 25.09 23.85
N PHE A 51 16.42 23.84 24.33
CA PHE A 51 16.44 22.63 23.48
C PHE A 51 15.06 22.33 22.89
N LYS A 52 14.00 22.57 23.67
CA LYS A 52 12.59 22.38 23.26
C LYS A 52 12.17 23.18 22.01
N VAL A 53 12.63 24.42 21.86
CA VAL A 53 12.26 25.26 20.70
C VAL A 53 12.91 24.79 19.40
N LEU A 54 14.14 24.25 19.46
CA LEU A 54 14.81 23.69 18.28
C LEU A 54 14.30 22.28 17.95
N GLU A 55 14.02 21.48 18.98
CA GLU A 55 13.45 20.13 18.85
C GLU A 55 11.99 20.15 18.37
N GLU A 56 11.18 21.13 18.77
CA GLU A 56 9.81 21.34 18.24
C GLU A 56 9.81 21.56 16.72
N GLY A 57 10.80 22.29 16.19
CA GLY A 57 10.94 22.48 14.74
C GLY A 57 11.26 21.16 14.01
N ALA A 58 12.12 20.33 14.61
CA ALA A 58 12.49 19.03 14.06
C ALA A 58 11.37 17.99 14.21
N SER A 59 10.64 17.97 15.32
CA SER A 59 9.55 17.04 15.58
C SER A 59 8.31 17.35 14.74
N VAL A 60 8.02 18.63 14.44
CA VAL A 60 6.95 19.02 13.49
C VAL A 60 7.27 18.52 12.08
N LEU A 61 8.50 18.73 11.59
CA LEU A 61 8.93 18.21 10.28
C LEU A 61 8.83 16.68 10.22
N ASN A 62 9.22 16.00 11.31
CA ASN A 62 9.17 14.54 11.39
C ASN A 62 7.71 14.04 11.40
N LYS A 63 6.81 14.70 12.14
CA LYS A 63 5.37 14.39 12.15
C LYS A 63 4.73 14.58 10.77
N GLU A 64 5.09 15.63 10.04
CA GLU A 64 4.59 15.86 8.67
C GLU A 64 5.06 14.76 7.70
N GLU A 65 6.32 14.35 7.79
CA GLU A 65 6.85 13.24 6.98
C GLU A 65 6.16 11.92 7.31
N MET A 66 6.01 11.61 8.60
CA MET A 66 5.31 10.40 9.07
C MET A 66 3.82 10.42 8.69
N GLY A 67 3.17 11.58 8.71
CA GLY A 67 1.81 11.76 8.20
C GLY A 67 1.70 11.45 6.71
N ARG A 68 2.66 11.89 5.89
CA ARG A 68 2.72 11.54 4.46
C ARG A 68 2.95 10.05 4.24
N LEU A 69 3.80 9.42 5.05
CA LEU A 69 4.03 7.97 5.01
C LEU A 69 2.76 7.20 5.39
N ALA A 70 2.08 7.59 6.45
CA ALA A 70 0.81 7.01 6.87
C ALA A 70 -0.27 7.14 5.77
N GLN A 71 -0.37 8.29 5.10
CA GLN A 71 -1.28 8.46 3.96
C GLN A 71 -0.96 7.53 2.78
N ARG A 72 0.33 7.33 2.47
CA ARG A 72 0.76 6.36 1.45
C ARG A 72 0.41 4.94 1.85
N GLN A 73 0.62 4.59 3.11
CA GLN A 73 0.31 3.27 3.65
C GLN A 73 -1.21 3.01 3.63
N MET A 74 -2.03 4.00 3.99
CA MET A 74 -3.49 3.93 3.89
C MET A 74 -3.95 3.69 2.44
N LYS A 75 -3.37 4.41 1.46
CA LYS A 75 -3.64 4.15 0.04
C LYS A 75 -3.23 2.74 -0.38
N TYR A 76 -2.10 2.24 0.11
CA TYR A 76 -1.66 0.87 -0.15
C TYR A 76 -2.67 -0.16 0.37
N ILE A 77 -3.16 -0.01 1.60
CA ILE A 77 -4.21 -0.85 2.18
C ILE A 77 -5.49 -0.80 1.34
N GLN A 78 -5.94 0.39 0.93
CA GLN A 78 -7.12 0.54 0.06
C GLN A 78 -6.92 -0.19 -1.28
N ASN A 79 -5.73 -0.11 -1.87
CA ASN A 79 -5.45 -0.79 -3.12
C ASN A 79 -5.42 -2.33 -2.95
N LEU A 80 -4.92 -2.84 -1.82
CA LEU A 80 -4.98 -4.27 -1.50
C LEU A 80 -6.43 -4.76 -1.33
N LYS A 81 -7.28 -4.00 -0.63
CA LYS A 81 -8.71 -4.31 -0.52
C LYS A 81 -9.41 -4.30 -1.87
N ALA A 82 -9.10 -3.32 -2.72
CA ALA A 82 -9.62 -3.26 -4.09
C ALA A 82 -9.14 -4.45 -4.95
N ALA A 83 -7.92 -4.95 -4.72
CA ALA A 83 -7.42 -6.16 -5.38
C ALA A 83 -8.21 -7.41 -4.97
N LEU A 84 -8.55 -7.57 -3.68
CA LEU A 84 -9.41 -8.67 -3.20
C LEU A 84 -10.77 -8.67 -3.89
N VAL A 85 -11.43 -7.50 -3.97
CA VAL A 85 -12.72 -7.37 -4.67
C VAL A 85 -12.60 -7.78 -6.14
N ARG A 86 -11.49 -7.49 -6.81
CA ARG A 86 -11.26 -7.91 -8.21
C ARG A 86 -11.05 -9.41 -8.34
N ILE A 87 -10.43 -10.03 -7.34
CA ILE A 87 -10.26 -11.48 -7.27
C ILE A 87 -11.63 -12.14 -7.17
N GLU A 88 -12.50 -11.66 -6.28
CA GLU A 88 -13.89 -12.15 -6.15
C GLU A 88 -14.69 -11.97 -7.44
N ASN A 89 -14.51 -10.83 -8.12
CA ASN A 89 -15.13 -10.58 -9.43
C ASN A 89 -14.46 -11.32 -10.60
N LYS A 90 -13.41 -12.12 -10.35
CA LYS A 90 -12.62 -12.82 -11.38
C LYS A 90 -12.03 -11.91 -12.48
N THR A 91 -11.83 -10.64 -12.16
CA THR A 91 -11.23 -9.60 -13.03
C THR A 91 -9.80 -9.25 -12.64
N TYR A 92 -9.26 -9.93 -11.64
CA TYR A 92 -7.89 -9.72 -11.19
C TYR A 92 -6.86 -10.07 -12.26
N GLY A 93 -5.83 -9.23 -12.36
CA GLY A 93 -4.78 -9.40 -13.37
C GLY A 93 -5.21 -9.02 -14.80
N ILE A 94 -6.38 -8.41 -15.00
CA ILE A 94 -6.78 -7.83 -16.28
C ILE A 94 -6.52 -6.32 -16.25
N CYS A 95 -5.80 -5.81 -17.24
CA CYS A 95 -5.55 -4.38 -17.37
C CYS A 95 -6.86 -3.63 -17.67
N ARG A 96 -7.18 -2.61 -16.87
CA ARG A 96 -8.42 -1.83 -17.04
C ARG A 96 -8.46 -1.00 -18.33
N GLU A 97 -7.30 -0.61 -18.85
CA GLU A 97 -7.20 0.19 -20.09
C GLU A 97 -7.08 -0.67 -21.34
N THR A 98 -6.25 -1.72 -21.30
CA THR A 98 -5.95 -2.51 -22.49
C THR A 98 -6.71 -3.83 -22.58
N GLY A 99 -7.37 -4.27 -21.50
CA GLY A 99 -8.03 -5.57 -21.42
C GLY A 99 -7.08 -6.77 -21.49
N LYS A 100 -5.76 -6.55 -21.54
CA LYS A 100 -4.72 -7.59 -21.61
C LYS A 100 -4.45 -8.17 -20.22
N LEU A 101 -4.01 -9.43 -20.19
CA LEU A 101 -3.56 -10.09 -18.96
C LEU A 101 -2.23 -9.47 -18.50
N ILE A 102 -2.16 -9.05 -17.23
CA ILE A 102 -0.95 -8.56 -16.57
C ILE A 102 -0.12 -9.79 -16.17
N PRO A 103 1.19 -9.86 -16.46
CA PRO A 103 2.01 -11.03 -16.14
C PRO A 103 2.05 -11.34 -14.65
N LYS A 104 1.98 -12.64 -14.31
CA LYS A 104 1.95 -13.16 -12.93
C LYS A 104 3.13 -12.73 -12.07
N GLU A 105 4.32 -12.64 -12.66
CA GLU A 105 5.53 -12.15 -11.98
C GLU A 105 5.32 -10.76 -11.38
N ARG A 106 4.67 -9.87 -12.13
CA ARG A 106 4.43 -8.50 -11.68
C ARG A 106 3.40 -8.45 -10.56
N LEU A 107 2.35 -9.27 -10.64
CA LEU A 107 1.32 -9.36 -9.60
C LEU A 107 1.89 -9.94 -8.29
N ARG A 108 2.92 -10.79 -8.34
CA ARG A 108 3.62 -11.27 -7.13
C ARG A 108 4.37 -10.15 -6.41
N VAL A 109 5.08 -9.30 -7.16
CA VAL A 109 5.83 -8.17 -6.61
C VAL A 109 4.87 -7.07 -6.13
N VAL A 110 3.95 -6.66 -7.00
CA VAL A 110 3.03 -5.54 -6.78
C VAL A 110 1.59 -6.03 -6.96
N PRO A 111 0.99 -6.67 -5.93
CA PRO A 111 -0.32 -7.32 -6.05
C PRO A 111 -1.48 -6.33 -6.21
N HIS A 112 -1.23 -5.05 -5.97
CA HIS A 112 -2.18 -3.96 -6.12
C HIS A 112 -2.06 -3.24 -7.47
N ALA A 113 -1.18 -3.68 -8.38
CA ALA A 113 -0.98 -3.03 -9.66
C ALA A 113 -2.23 -3.19 -10.55
N THR A 114 -2.88 -2.07 -10.83
CA THR A 114 -4.14 -2.04 -11.60
C THR A 114 -3.94 -1.77 -13.09
N LEU A 115 -2.74 -1.35 -13.48
CA LEU A 115 -2.38 -0.91 -14.83
C LEU A 115 -1.19 -1.72 -15.35
N SER A 116 -1.24 -2.12 -16.63
CA SER A 116 -0.09 -2.70 -17.35
C SER A 116 1.08 -1.72 -17.46
N ILE A 117 2.29 -2.23 -17.73
CA ILE A 117 3.50 -1.41 -17.89
C ILE A 117 3.27 -0.39 -19.02
N GLU A 118 2.69 -0.85 -20.14
CA GLU A 118 2.26 -0.01 -21.27
C GLU A 118 1.36 1.18 -20.88
N ALA A 119 0.42 0.96 -19.95
CA ALA A 119 -0.51 2.01 -19.49
C ALA A 119 0.13 2.97 -18.48
N LYS A 120 1.08 2.46 -17.68
CA LYS A 120 1.84 3.29 -16.73
C LYS A 120 2.85 4.19 -17.43
N GLU A 121 3.45 3.73 -18.53
CA GLU A 121 4.35 4.55 -19.36
C GLU A 121 3.62 5.67 -20.10
N LYS A 122 2.34 5.49 -20.45
CA LYS A 122 1.51 6.55 -21.06
C LYS A 122 1.06 7.65 -20.09
N LYS A 123 1.17 7.43 -18.77
CA LYS A 123 0.77 8.40 -17.73
C LYS A 123 1.93 9.23 -17.17
N LYS A 124 3.12 9.09 -17.74
CA LYS A 124 4.31 9.87 -17.38
C LYS A 124 4.47 11.04 -18.31
#